data_AF-A0A1V4QJM3-F1
#
_entry.id   AF-A0A1V4QJM3-F1
#
_cell.length_a   1.000
_cell.length_b   1.000
_cell.length_c   1.000
_cell.angle_alpha   90.00
_cell.angle_beta   90.00
_cell.angle_gamma   90.00
#
_symmetry.space_group_name_H-M   'P 1'
#
loop_
_entity.id
_entity.type
_entity.pdbx_description
1 polymer ?
#
loop_
_entity_poly.entity_id
_entity_poly.type
_entity_poly.pdbx_seq_one_letter_code
_entity_poly.pdbx_strand_id
1 'polypeptide(L)'
;MADRPKNLARTCHPHDDIAWQEIELTNARLRHFRGVAVGVMNKALQTWREIWEACQDPRSWEEILDDSPSAASQIPAGGWAAFYDKLHLLGTYIDYAKRLCEGSLEQ
;
A
#
# COMPACT_ATOMS: atom_id res chain seq x y z
N MET A 1 2.63 51.06 -39.82
CA MET A 1 3.78 50.50 -39.07
C MET A 1 3.20 49.58 -38.02
N ALA A 2 3.02 48.30 -38.39
CA ALA A 2 3.90 47.17 -38.04
C ALA A 2 3.58 46.61 -36.65
N ASP A 3 3.49 45.32 -36.39
CA ASP A 3 3.22 44.12 -37.16
C ASP A 3 2.81 43.15 -36.04
N ARG A 4 1.60 42.58 -36.08
CA ARG A 4 1.10 41.72 -34.99
C ARG A 4 1.65 40.32 -35.28
N PRO A 5 2.54 39.72 -34.47
CA PRO A 5 3.08 38.42 -34.81
C PRO A 5 1.95 37.40 -34.84
N LYS A 6 1.79 36.81 -36.02
CA LYS A 6 0.91 35.71 -36.37
C LYS A 6 0.89 34.66 -35.26
N ASN A 7 -0.32 34.22 -34.91
CA ASN A 7 -0.56 32.91 -34.31
C ASN A 7 0.31 31.88 -35.04
N LEU A 8 1.39 31.46 -34.38
CA LEU A 8 2.07 30.22 -34.69
C LEU A 8 1.06 29.13 -34.33
N ALA A 9 0.23 28.77 -35.30
CA ALA A 9 -0.47 27.51 -35.30
C ALA A 9 0.58 26.47 -34.96
N ARG A 10 0.44 25.87 -33.76
CA ARG A 10 1.11 24.63 -33.42
C ARG A 10 0.76 23.67 -34.56
N THR A 11 1.70 23.46 -35.47
CA THR A 11 1.66 22.32 -36.37
C THR A 11 1.92 21.11 -35.49
N CYS A 12 0.88 20.65 -34.79
CA CYS A 12 0.93 19.35 -34.13
C CYS A 12 1.09 18.32 -35.25
N HIS A 13 2.27 17.72 -35.30
CA HIS A 13 2.49 16.59 -36.19
C HIS A 13 1.62 15.45 -35.64
N PRO A 14 0.84 14.73 -36.46
CA PRO A 14 -0.05 13.66 -35.97
C PRO A 14 0.67 12.60 -35.13
N HIS A 15 1.98 12.43 -35.37
CA HIS A 15 2.85 11.55 -34.58
C HIS A 15 3.07 12.07 -33.15
N ASP A 16 3.16 13.38 -32.95
CA ASP A 16 3.31 13.99 -31.63
C ASP A 16 2.00 13.84 -30.84
N ASP A 17 0.84 13.99 -31.48
CA ASP A 17 -0.46 13.82 -30.82
C ASP A 17 -0.70 12.38 -30.35
N ILE A 18 -0.28 11.38 -31.14
CA ILE A 18 -0.32 9.97 -30.74
C ILE A 18 0.61 9.72 -29.54
N ALA A 19 1.85 10.22 -29.60
CA ALA A 19 2.80 10.09 -28.49
C ALA A 19 2.30 10.76 -27.21
N TRP A 20 1.67 11.95 -27.30
CA TRP A 20 1.08 12.63 -26.16
C TRP A 20 -0.09 11.86 -25.55
N GLN A 21 -0.95 11.26 -26.38
CA GLN A 21 -2.05 10.42 -25.89
C GLN A 21 -1.54 9.17 -25.17
N GLU A 22 -0.49 8.51 -25.69
CA GLU A 22 0.13 7.36 -25.03
C GLU A 22 0.78 7.73 -23.69
N ILE A 23 1.44 8.88 -23.62
CA ILE A 23 2.01 9.42 -22.37
C ILE A 23 0.89 9.68 -21.37
N GLU A 24 -0.21 10.31 -21.78
CA GLU A 24 -1.34 10.62 -20.89
C GLU A 24 -2.01 9.34 -20.37
N LEU A 25 -2.22 8.36 -21.25
CA LEU A 25 -2.75 7.05 -20.88
C LEU A 25 -1.84 6.33 -19.88
N THR A 26 -0.52 6.34 -20.12
CA THR A 26 0.47 5.75 -19.22
C THR A 26 0.46 6.44 -17.86
N ASN A 27 0.44 7.78 -17.84
CA ASN A 27 0.35 8.55 -16.60
C ASN A 27 -0.96 8.32 -15.85
N ALA A 28 -2.08 8.13 -16.55
CA ALA A 28 -3.35 7.75 -15.95
C ALA A 28 -3.25 6.38 -15.27
N ARG A 29 -2.68 5.38 -15.95
CA ARG A 29 -2.43 4.04 -15.40
C ARG A 29 -1.51 4.07 -14.18
N LEU A 30 -0.42 4.84 -14.22
CA LEU A 30 0.50 4.99 -13.10
C LEU A 30 -0.17 5.65 -11.88
N ARG A 31 -1.01 6.67 -12.10
CA ARG A 31 -1.78 7.30 -11.01
C ARG A 31 -2.77 6.31 -10.38
N HIS A 32 -3.45 5.52 -11.21
CA HIS A 32 -4.35 4.47 -10.73
C HIS A 32 -3.61 3.42 -9.91
N PHE A 33 -2.51 2.86 -10.46
CA PHE A 33 -1.63 1.93 -9.76
C PHE A 33 -1.18 2.46 -8.40
N ARG A 34 -0.67 3.70 -8.37
CA ARG A 34 -0.24 4.34 -7.12
C ARG A 34 -1.38 4.44 -6.11
N GLY A 35 -2.58 4.80 -6.55
CA GLY A 35 -3.76 4.87 -5.68
C GLY A 35 -4.10 3.53 -5.05
N VAL A 36 -4.12 2.47 -5.85
CA VAL A 36 -4.38 1.10 -5.37
C VAL A 36 -3.29 0.63 -4.41
N ALA A 37 -2.02 0.80 -4.79
CA ALA A 37 -0.87 0.39 -3.97
C ALA A 37 -0.87 1.09 -2.61
N VAL A 38 -1.08 2.41 -2.56
CA VAL A 38 -1.19 3.16 -1.30
C VAL A 38 -2.35 2.64 -0.45
N GLY A 39 -3.52 2.39 -1.05
CA GLY A 39 -4.68 1.86 -0.34
C GLY A 39 -4.40 0.50 0.31
N VAL A 40 -3.80 -0.43 -0.43
CA VAL A 40 -3.45 -1.77 0.07
C VAL A 40 -2.41 -1.69 1.16
N MET A 41 -1.33 -0.93 0.95
CA MET A 41 -0.23 -0.82 1.92
C MET A 41 -0.70 -0.17 3.22
N ASN A 42 -1.60 0.81 3.16
CA ASN A 42 -2.19 1.40 4.36
C ASN A 42 -2.99 0.37 5.17
N LYS A 43 -3.79 -0.48 4.51
CA LYS A 43 -4.53 -1.56 5.18
C LYS A 43 -3.59 -2.61 5.77
N ALA A 44 -2.52 -2.96 5.05
CA ALA A 44 -1.48 -3.85 5.57
C ALA A 44 -0.83 -3.29 6.83
N LEU A 45 -0.41 -2.02 6.81
CA LEU A 45 0.19 -1.34 7.95
C LEU A 45 -0.75 -1.22 9.15
N GLN A 46 -2.04 -0.97 8.90
CA GLN A 46 -3.04 -0.96 9.97
C GLN A 46 -3.18 -2.34 10.60
N THR A 47 -3.34 -3.38 9.79
CA THR A 47 -3.46 -4.78 10.26
C THR A 47 -2.21 -5.21 11.04
N TRP A 48 -1.03 -4.85 10.54
CA TRP A 48 0.23 -5.11 11.23
C TRP A 48 0.29 -4.44 12.60
N ARG A 49 -0.15 -3.19 12.74
CA ARG A 49 -0.19 -2.50 14.04
C ARG A 49 -1.08 -3.23 15.05
N GLU A 50 -2.26 -3.66 14.62
CA GLU A 50 -3.17 -4.42 15.50
C GLU A 50 -2.57 -5.75 15.96
N ILE A 51 -1.87 -6.46 15.07
CA ILE A 51 -1.15 -7.69 15.40
C ILE A 51 -0.02 -7.39 16.38
N TRP A 52 0.77 -6.34 16.11
CA TRP A 52 1.89 -5.93 16.95
C TRP A 52 1.44 -5.60 18.36
N GLU A 53 0.38 -4.79 18.52
CA GLU A 53 -0.21 -4.45 19.82
C GLU A 53 -0.67 -5.69 20.59
N ALA A 54 -1.26 -6.66 19.91
CA ALA A 54 -1.69 -7.91 20.54
C ALA A 54 -0.53 -8.80 21.01
N CYS A 55 0.67 -8.63 20.46
CA CYS A 55 1.87 -9.38 20.83
C CYS A 55 2.74 -8.70 21.91
N GLN A 56 2.39 -7.49 22.36
CA GLN A 56 3.22 -6.79 23.34
C GLN A 56 3.13 -7.47 24.70
N ASP A 57 4.30 -7.82 25.24
CA ASP A 57 4.43 -8.21 26.64
C ASP A 57 4.23 -6.94 27.50
N PRO A 58 3.28 -6.94 28.44
CA PRO A 58 2.94 -5.79 29.24
C PRO A 58 3.89 -5.66 30.43
N ARG A 59 4.75 -6.66 30.67
CA ARG A 59 5.73 -6.65 31.75
C ARG A 59 6.84 -5.65 31.47
N SER A 60 7.40 -5.11 32.55
CA SER A 60 8.65 -4.37 32.46
C SER A 60 9.81 -5.30 32.10
N TRP A 61 10.92 -4.74 31.65
CA TRP A 61 12.10 -5.53 31.32
C TRP A 61 12.68 -6.24 32.56
N GLU A 62 12.59 -5.63 33.75
CA GLU A 62 12.96 -6.25 35.03
C GLU A 62 12.10 -7.48 35.33
N GLU A 63 10.77 -7.36 35.18
CA GLU A 63 9.82 -8.45 35.44
C GLU A 63 10.00 -9.65 34.49
N ILE A 64 10.46 -9.39 33.26
CA ILE A 64 10.80 -10.43 32.28
C ILE A 64 12.08 -11.16 32.70
N LEU A 65 13.11 -10.44 33.18
CA LEU A 65 14.39 -11.02 33.60
C LEU A 65 14.25 -11.85 34.88
N ASP A 66 13.38 -11.42 35.80
CA ASP A 66 13.11 -12.09 37.07
C ASP A 66 12.14 -13.29 36.93
N ASP A 67 11.72 -13.62 35.70
CA ASP A 67 10.73 -14.66 35.36
C ASP A 67 9.47 -14.58 36.24
N SER A 68 9.06 -13.35 36.54
CA SER A 68 7.87 -13.11 37.36
C SER A 68 6.66 -13.63 36.60
N PRO A 69 5.88 -14.58 37.17
CA PRO A 69 4.76 -15.17 36.48
C PRO A 69 3.69 -14.09 36.27
N SER A 70 3.56 -13.63 35.04
CA SER A 70 2.45 -12.75 34.65
C SER A 70 1.14 -13.51 34.79
N ALA A 71 0.21 -12.97 35.56
CA ALA A 71 -1.14 -13.54 35.72
C ALA A 71 -1.95 -13.54 34.40
N ALA A 72 -1.50 -12.78 33.39
CA ALA A 72 -2.13 -12.74 32.09
C ALA A 72 -1.45 -13.74 31.15
N SER A 73 -2.01 -14.94 31.06
CA SER A 73 -1.92 -15.69 29.80
C SER A 73 -2.59 -14.82 28.74
N GLN A 74 -1.80 -14.03 28.01
CA GLN A 74 -2.29 -13.00 27.10
C GLN A 74 -2.94 -13.65 25.89
N ILE A 75 -4.20 -14.02 26.05
CA ILE A 75 -5.07 -14.32 24.93
C ILE A 75 -5.28 -12.98 24.20
N PRO A 76 -4.96 -12.88 22.89
CA PRO A 76 -5.21 -11.67 22.12
C PRO A 76 -6.67 -11.22 22.25
N ALA A 77 -6.93 -9.92 22.11
CA ALA A 77 -8.31 -9.41 22.08
C ALA A 77 -9.12 -10.12 20.97
N GLY A 78 -10.14 -10.88 21.34
CA GLY A 78 -10.93 -11.71 20.41
C GLY A 78 -10.44 -13.15 20.23
N GLY A 79 -9.40 -13.57 20.96
CA GLY A 79 -8.89 -14.94 20.94
C GLY A 79 -7.87 -15.22 19.83
N TRP A 80 -7.25 -16.40 19.91
CA TRP A 80 -6.25 -16.85 18.93
C TRP A 80 -6.81 -17.00 17.51
N ALA A 81 -8.08 -17.38 17.36
CA ALA A 81 -8.71 -17.50 16.05
C ALA A 81 -8.72 -16.15 15.30
N ALA A 82 -9.24 -15.10 15.94
CA ALA A 82 -9.25 -13.76 15.36
C ALA A 82 -7.84 -13.22 15.07
N PHE A 83 -6.85 -13.58 15.91
CA PHE A 83 -5.46 -13.23 15.68
C PHE A 83 -4.88 -13.89 14.42
N TYR A 84 -5.10 -15.20 14.24
CA TYR A 84 -4.65 -15.92 13.05
C TYR A 84 -5.35 -15.42 11.78
N ASP A 85 -6.63 -15.05 11.85
CA ASP A 85 -7.34 -14.45 10.73
C ASP A 85 -6.69 -13.12 10.29
N LYS A 86 -6.29 -12.27 11.25
CA LYS A 86 -5.56 -11.03 10.96
C LYS A 86 -4.19 -11.29 10.33
N LEU A 87 -3.45 -12.29 10.82
CA LEU A 87 -2.18 -12.69 10.22
C LEU A 87 -2.36 -13.16 8.78
N HIS A 88 -3.38 -13.98 8.53
CA HIS A 88 -3.70 -14.44 7.19
C HIS A 88 -4.05 -13.27 6.27
N LEU A 89 -4.89 -12.35 6.73
CA LEU A 89 -5.29 -11.15 6.01
C LEU A 89 -4.08 -10.25 5.68
N LEU A 90 -3.16 -10.07 6.63
CA LEU A 90 -1.91 -9.34 6.39
C LEU A 90 -1.09 -10.01 5.27
N GLY A 91 -0.97 -11.34 5.32
CA GLY A 91 -0.34 -12.11 4.25
C GLY A 91 -0.98 -11.86 2.89
N THR A 92 -2.32 -11.85 2.82
CA THR A 92 -3.06 -11.53 1.59
C THR A 92 -2.76 -10.12 1.07
N TYR A 93 -2.69 -9.11 1.94
CA TYR A 93 -2.35 -7.75 1.50
C TYR A 93 -0.93 -7.65 0.94
N ILE A 94 0.04 -8.31 1.59
CA ILE A 94 1.44 -8.31 1.15
C ILE A 94 1.58 -9.06 -0.19
N ASP A 95 0.93 -10.21 -0.33
CA ASP A 95 0.94 -10.98 -1.58
C ASP A 95 0.29 -10.19 -2.72
N TYR A 96 -0.87 -9.59 -2.47
CA TYR A 96 -1.52 -8.73 -3.46
C TYR A 96 -0.64 -7.54 -3.85
N ALA A 97 -0.03 -6.86 -2.90
CA ALA A 97 0.87 -5.73 -3.18
C ALA A 97 2.08 -6.15 -4.01
N LYS A 98 2.65 -7.33 -3.71
CA LYS A 98 3.74 -7.92 -4.50
C LYS A 98 3.29 -8.19 -5.94
N ARG A 99 2.18 -8.90 -6.13
CA ARG A 99 1.62 -9.22 -7.45
C ARG A 99 1.26 -7.96 -8.25
N LEU A 100 0.73 -6.95 -7.57
CA LEU A 100 0.45 -5.63 -8.15
C LEU A 100 1.73 -4.99 -8.70
N CYS A 101 2.82 -4.97 -7.91
CA CYS A 101 4.11 -4.42 -8.33
C CYS A 101 4.77 -5.23 -9.47
N GLU A 102 4.58 -6.54 -9.49
CA GLU A 102 5.10 -7.44 -10.53
C GLU A 102 4.28 -7.41 -11.83
N GLY A 103 3.08 -6.80 -11.81
CA GLY A 103 2.15 -6.84 -12.93
C GLY A 103 1.50 -8.21 -13.15
N SER A 104 1.56 -9.11 -12.16
CA SER A 104 1.06 -10.50 -12.22
C SER A 104 -0.37 -10.67 -11.68
N LEU A 105 -1.17 -9.61 -11.79
CA LEU A 105 -2.58 -9.61 -11.37
C LEU A 105 -3.52 -10.28 -12.39
N GLU A 106 -3.01 -10.72 -13.53
CA GLU A 106 -3.80 -11.43 -14.54
C GLU A 106 -4.12 -12.87 -14.08
N GLN A 107 -5.38 -13.08 -13.70
CA GLN A 107 -6.08 -14.38 -13.70
C GLN A 107 -7.38 -14.20 -14.47
#